data_AF-P92764-F1
#
_entry.id   AF-P92764-F1
#
_cell.length_a   1.000
_cell.length_b   1.000
_cell.length_c   1.000
_cell.angle_alpha   90.00
_cell.angle_beta   90.00
_cell.angle_gamma   90.00
#
_symmetry.space_group_name_H-M   'P 1'
#
loop_
_entity.id
_entity.type
_entity.pdbx_description
1 polymer ?
#
loop_
_entity_poly.entity_id
_entity_poly.type
_entity_poly.pdbx_seq_one_letter_code
_entity_poly.pdbx_strand_id
1 'polypeptide(L)'
;IAETNRAPFDLTEGESELVSGFNVEYAGGPFALFFLAEYTNIISMNLLSCTLFINPGSTQHPELFLINLLTKTTLLTLSFLWIRASYPRFRYDQLMHLLWKQFLPLTMALCLLQTSLTISLGGLPPLPN
;
A
#
# COMPACT_ATOMS: atom_id res chain seq x y z
N ILE A 1 0.61 -0.67 2.94
CA ILE A 1 0.61 -1.34 4.27
C ILE A 1 0.07 -0.40 5.35
N ALA A 2 0.63 0.80 5.57
CA ALA A 2 0.11 1.74 6.57
C ALA A 2 -1.31 2.25 6.26
N GLU A 3 -1.57 2.60 4.99
CA GLU A 3 -2.88 3.09 4.53
C GLU A 3 -4.00 2.03 4.60
N THR A 4 -3.64 0.75 4.57
CA THR A 4 -4.59 -0.36 4.65
C THR A 4 -4.92 -0.74 6.10
N ASN A 5 -4.51 0.05 7.10
CA ASN A 5 -4.75 -0.17 8.53
C ASN A 5 -4.44 -1.61 8.98
N ARG A 6 -3.37 -2.22 8.45
CA ARG A 6 -3.02 -3.62 8.73
C ARG A 6 -1.73 -3.77 9.49
N ALA A 7 -1.67 -4.83 10.30
CA ALA A 7 -0.52 -5.18 11.11
C ALA A 7 0.74 -5.21 10.22
N PRO A 8 1.80 -4.48 10.59
CA PRO A 8 2.12 -3.94 11.93
C PRO A 8 1.60 -2.51 12.24
N PHE A 9 0.84 -1.88 11.35
CA PHE A 9 0.26 -0.52 11.52
C PHE A 9 -1.25 -0.53 11.83
N ASP A 10 -1.73 -1.65 12.34
CA ASP A 10 -3.12 -1.86 12.77
C ASP A 10 -3.35 -1.25 14.16
N LEU A 11 -3.57 0.07 14.18
CA LEU A 11 -3.73 0.86 15.41
C LEU A 11 -5.20 1.01 15.81
N THR A 12 -6.09 1.15 14.84
CA THR A 12 -7.53 1.34 15.06
C THR A 12 -8.21 0.11 15.66
N GLU A 13 -7.66 -1.10 15.45
CA GLU A 13 -8.14 -2.32 16.09
C GLU A 13 -7.34 -2.65 17.36
N GLY A 14 -6.04 -2.30 17.40
CA GLY A 14 -5.13 -2.57 18.52
C GLY A 14 -5.37 -1.72 19.77
N GLU A 15 -5.74 -0.44 19.63
CA GLU A 15 -6.09 0.41 20.80
C GLU A 15 -7.45 0.05 21.42
N SER A 16 -8.17 -0.88 20.78
CA SER A 16 -9.49 -1.34 21.15
C SER A 16 -9.51 -2.81 21.62
N GLU A 17 -8.39 -3.31 22.13
CA GLU A 17 -8.30 -4.65 22.73
C GLU A 17 -9.13 -4.83 24.03
N LEU A 18 -9.94 -3.83 24.41
CA LEU A 18 -10.99 -3.97 25.43
C LEU A 18 -12.41 -4.20 24.86
N VAL A 19 -12.71 -3.82 23.62
CA VAL A 19 -13.99 -4.02 22.91
C VAL A 19 -13.71 -3.68 21.43
N SER A 20 -14.02 -4.54 20.45
CA SER A 20 -13.58 -4.47 19.03
C SER A 20 -13.88 -3.16 18.25
N GLY A 21 -13.25 -2.07 18.66
CA GLY A 21 -13.20 -0.74 18.07
C GLY A 21 -14.53 -0.25 17.51
N PHE A 22 -14.46 0.22 16.26
CA PHE A 22 -15.57 0.81 15.52
C PHE A 22 -16.57 -0.22 14.95
N ASN A 23 -16.22 -1.52 14.95
CA ASN A 23 -17.04 -2.58 14.38
C ASN A 23 -18.07 -3.15 15.35
N VAL A 24 -18.00 -2.81 16.64
CA VAL A 24 -18.84 -3.39 17.72
C VAL A 24 -20.31 -3.02 17.57
N GLU A 25 -20.58 -1.83 17.05
CA GLU A 25 -21.94 -1.29 16.95
C GLU A 25 -22.70 -1.87 15.75
N TYR A 26 -22.02 -2.57 14.85
CA TYR A 26 -22.60 -3.11 13.62
C TYR A 26 -22.85 -4.62 13.72
N ALA A 27 -24.11 -5.03 13.58
CA ALA A 27 -24.50 -6.44 13.56
C ALA A 27 -24.83 -6.93 12.13
N GLY A 28 -24.38 -8.14 11.77
CA GLY A 28 -24.81 -8.85 10.57
C GLY A 28 -24.28 -8.28 9.25
N GLY A 29 -25.16 -7.64 8.46
CA GLY A 29 -24.86 -7.21 7.08
C GLY A 29 -23.83 -6.08 6.97
N PRO A 30 -23.98 -4.95 7.69
CA PRO A 30 -23.01 -3.85 7.67
C PRO A 30 -21.61 -4.26 8.16
N PHE A 31 -21.54 -5.20 9.12
CA PHE A 31 -20.27 -5.79 9.56
C PHE A 31 -19.55 -6.51 8.41
N ALA A 32 -20.27 -7.31 7.62
CA ALA A 32 -19.69 -8.00 6.45
C ALA A 32 -19.18 -7.02 5.38
N LEU A 33 -19.85 -5.88 5.20
CA LEU A 33 -19.40 -4.84 4.26
C LEU A 33 -18.09 -4.18 4.68
N PHE A 34 -17.85 -4.00 5.99
CA PHE A 34 -16.56 -3.48 6.48
C PHE A 34 -15.41 -4.44 6.20
N PHE A 35 -15.58 -5.74 6.44
CA PHE A 35 -14.54 -6.73 6.07
C PHE A 35 -14.32 -6.78 4.57
N LEU A 36 -15.39 -6.76 3.78
CA LEU A 36 -15.26 -6.73 2.33
C LEU A 36 -14.49 -5.48 1.88
N ALA A 37 -14.84 -4.31 2.41
CA ALA A 37 -14.16 -3.06 2.10
C ALA A 37 -12.66 -3.10 2.46
N GLU A 38 -12.31 -3.58 3.65
CA GLU A 38 -10.91 -3.70 4.08
C GLU A 38 -10.11 -4.62 3.14
N TYR A 39 -10.66 -5.80 2.79
CA TYR A 39 -10.00 -6.71 1.85
C TYR A 39 -9.91 -6.16 0.43
N THR A 40 -10.95 -5.46 -0.04
CA THR A 40 -10.91 -4.81 -1.36
C THR A 40 -9.86 -3.70 -1.40
N ASN A 41 -9.66 -2.95 -0.30
CA ASN A 41 -8.62 -1.94 -0.19
C ASN A 41 -7.21 -2.54 -0.22
N ILE A 42 -7.01 -3.73 0.37
CA ILE A 42 -5.73 -4.43 0.29
C ILE A 42 -5.42 -4.82 -1.15
N ILE A 43 -6.40 -5.35 -1.88
CA ILE A 43 -6.22 -5.77 -3.28
C ILE A 43 -6.01 -4.56 -4.18
N SER A 44 -6.79 -3.49 -4.01
CA SER A 44 -6.69 -2.27 -4.83
C SER A 44 -5.35 -1.57 -4.65
N MET A 45 -4.83 -1.46 -3.42
CA MET A 45 -3.53 -0.86 -3.15
C MET A 45 -2.37 -1.69 -3.70
N ASN A 46 -2.47 -3.02 -3.67
CA ASN A 46 -1.49 -3.91 -4.30
C ASN A 46 -1.53 -3.82 -5.82
N LEU A 47 -2.73 -3.68 -6.40
CA LEU A 47 -2.89 -3.46 -7.83
C LEU A 47 -2.28 -2.12 -8.27
N LEU A 48 -2.55 -1.03 -7.55
CA LEU A 48 -1.94 0.28 -7.81
C LEU A 48 -0.40 0.23 -7.67
N SER A 49 0.10 -0.43 -6.64
CA SER A 49 1.55 -0.57 -6.44
C SER A 49 2.21 -1.36 -7.58
N CYS A 50 1.53 -2.42 -8.06
CA CYS A 50 2.03 -3.21 -9.18
C CYS A 50 2.02 -2.41 -10.50
N THR A 51 1.01 -1.59 -10.76
CA THR A 51 0.96 -0.77 -11.98
C THR A 51 1.99 0.36 -11.97
N LEU A 52 2.27 0.96 -10.80
CA LEU A 52 3.25 2.04 -10.66
C LEU A 52 4.71 1.55 -10.71
N PHE A 53 5.04 0.45 -10.02
CA PHE A 53 6.44 0.03 -9.84
C PHE A 53 6.83 -1.20 -10.65
N ILE A 54 5.91 -2.14 -10.88
CA ILE A 54 6.23 -3.47 -11.44
C ILE A 54 5.33 -3.76 -12.66
N ASN A 55 5.11 -2.74 -13.49
CA ASN A 55 4.27 -2.89 -14.67
C ASN A 55 4.87 -3.96 -15.61
N PRO A 56 4.10 -4.98 -16.03
CA PRO A 56 4.57 -6.00 -16.98
C PRO A 56 4.89 -5.47 -18.39
N GLY A 57 4.59 -4.21 -18.70
CA GLY A 57 4.90 -3.58 -19.97
C GLY A 57 3.84 -3.85 -21.04
N SER A 58 4.02 -3.27 -22.23
CA SER A 58 3.12 -3.52 -23.35
C SER A 58 3.39 -4.90 -23.95
N THR A 59 2.56 -5.88 -23.63
CA THR A 59 2.54 -7.15 -24.35
C THR A 59 1.61 -7.05 -25.55
N GLN A 60 2.01 -7.61 -26.69
CA GLN A 60 1.21 -7.60 -27.92
C GLN A 60 -0.15 -8.30 -27.77
N HIS A 61 -0.30 -9.16 -26.76
CA HIS A 61 -1.55 -9.82 -26.40
C HIS A 61 -2.11 -9.26 -25.09
N PRO A 62 -3.37 -8.76 -25.06
CA PRO A 62 -3.98 -8.18 -23.86
C PRO A 62 -4.24 -9.21 -22.75
N GLU A 63 -4.54 -10.45 -23.11
CA GLU A 63 -4.76 -11.53 -22.13
C GLU A 63 -3.50 -11.86 -21.33
N LEU A 64 -2.34 -11.86 -21.99
CA LEU A 64 -1.07 -12.12 -21.32
C LEU A 64 -0.68 -10.98 -20.37
N PHE A 65 -1.02 -9.74 -20.74
CA PHE A 65 -0.85 -8.58 -19.86
C PHE A 65 -1.64 -8.77 -18.57
N LEU A 66 -2.93 -9.11 -18.69
CA LEU A 66 -3.82 -9.28 -17.55
C LEU A 66 -3.35 -10.42 -16.64
N ILE A 67 -2.97 -11.56 -17.20
CA ILE A 67 -2.44 -12.69 -16.43
C ILE A 67 -1.17 -12.27 -15.67
N ASN A 68 -0.23 -11.57 -16.32
CA ASN A 68 1.01 -11.14 -15.69
C ASN A 68 0.79 -10.09 -14.59
N LEU A 69 -0.15 -9.16 -14.81
CA LEU A 69 -0.56 -8.20 -13.79
C LEU A 69 -1.15 -8.93 -12.58
N LEU A 70 -2.11 -9.86 -12.81
CA LEU A 70 -2.73 -10.62 -11.73
C LEU A 70 -1.71 -11.44 -10.94
N THR A 71 -0.80 -12.17 -11.60
CA THR A 71 0.22 -12.98 -10.92
C THR A 71 1.17 -12.14 -10.07
N LYS A 72 1.54 -10.94 -10.54
CA LYS A 72 2.36 -10.02 -9.76
C LYS A 72 1.58 -9.44 -8.57
N THR A 73 0.32 -9.07 -8.77
CA THR A 73 -0.52 -8.57 -7.66
C THR A 73 -0.75 -9.64 -6.59
N THR A 74 -0.96 -10.91 -6.96
CA THR A 74 -1.10 -12.00 -5.99
C THR A 74 0.20 -12.28 -5.23
N LEU A 75 1.35 -12.12 -5.88
CA LEU A 75 2.64 -12.22 -5.21
C LEU A 75 2.84 -11.09 -4.19
N LEU A 76 2.43 -9.86 -4.51
CA LEU A 76 2.43 -8.76 -3.54
C LEU A 76 1.46 -9.01 -2.39
N THR A 77 0.25 -9.49 -2.62
CA THR A 77 -0.69 -9.78 -1.53
C THR A 77 -0.17 -10.89 -0.61
N LEU A 78 0.52 -11.91 -1.16
CA LEU A 78 1.22 -12.93 -0.36
C LEU A 78 2.31 -12.31 0.52
N SER A 79 3.06 -11.33 0.02
CA SER A 79 4.03 -10.60 0.84
C SER A 79 3.36 -9.85 2.01
N PHE A 80 2.18 -9.27 1.81
CA PHE A 80 1.41 -8.61 2.88
C PHE A 80 0.98 -9.61 3.96
N LEU A 81 0.53 -10.80 3.56
CA LEU A 81 0.20 -11.89 4.48
C LEU A 81 1.42 -12.34 5.28
N TRP A 82 2.58 -12.44 4.64
CA TRP A 82 3.83 -12.82 5.29
C TRP A 82 4.34 -11.75 6.28
N ILE A 83 4.27 -10.47 5.91
CA ILE A 83 4.63 -9.35 6.80
C ILE A 83 3.74 -9.34 8.04
N ARG A 84 2.43 -9.56 7.87
CA ARG A 84 1.48 -9.69 9.00
C ARG A 84 1.87 -10.84 9.95
N ALA A 85 2.36 -11.97 9.42
CA ALA A 85 2.76 -13.11 10.23
C ALA A 85 4.11 -12.92 10.95
N SER A 86 4.98 -12.06 10.44
CA SER A 86 6.38 -11.96 10.88
C SER A 86 6.64 -10.83 11.88
N TYR A 87 5.91 -9.72 11.81
CA TYR A 87 6.19 -8.52 12.60
C TYR A 87 5.17 -8.26 13.71
N PRO A 88 5.63 -7.87 14.92
CA PRO A 88 4.74 -7.40 15.98
C PRO A 88 4.15 -6.03 15.62
N ARG A 89 3.06 -5.65 16.30
CA ARG A 89 2.38 -4.36 16.12
C ARG A 89 3.28 -3.20 16.59
N PHE A 90 3.33 -2.11 15.84
CA PHE A 90 3.97 -0.86 16.24
C PHE A 90 3.03 -0.01 17.09
N ARG A 91 3.59 0.73 18.06
CA ARG A 91 2.83 1.74 18.81
C ARG A 91 2.63 3.01 17.99
N TYR A 92 1.52 3.72 18.21
CA TYR A 92 1.19 4.99 17.52
C TYR A 92 2.36 5.98 17.52
N ASP A 93 3.00 6.18 18.68
CA ASP A 93 4.15 7.10 18.82
C ASP A 93 5.33 6.73 17.91
N GLN A 94 5.59 5.42 17.73
CA GLN A 94 6.67 4.92 16.88
C GLN A 94 6.32 5.09 15.40
N LEU A 95 5.06 4.85 15.03
CA LEU A 95 4.56 5.09 13.68
C LEU A 95 4.67 6.57 13.31
N MET A 96 4.25 7.47 14.21
CA MET A 96 4.34 8.91 13.97
C MET A 96 5.79 9.38 13.87
N HIS A 97 6.68 8.86 14.72
CA HIS A 97 8.10 9.16 14.63
C HIS A 97 8.69 8.71 13.28
N LEU A 98 8.36 7.49 12.84
CA LEU A 98 8.86 6.92 11.60
C LEU A 98 8.37 7.70 10.37
N LEU A 99 7.07 8.04 10.32
CA LEU A 99 6.50 8.84 9.23
C LEU A 99 7.09 10.25 9.18
N TRP A 100 7.09 10.96 10.31
CA TRP A 100 7.44 12.39 10.34
C TRP A 100 8.95 12.65 10.38
N LYS A 101 9.73 11.85 11.09
CA LYS A 101 11.17 12.10 11.25
C LYS A 101 12.03 11.35 10.25
N GLN A 102 11.54 10.23 9.71
CA GLN A 102 12.35 9.39 8.82
C GLN A 102 11.84 9.42 7.38
N PHE A 103 10.57 9.12 7.14
CA PHE A 103 10.03 9.11 5.78
C PHE A 103 9.86 10.51 5.18
N LEU A 104 9.31 11.47 5.93
CA LEU A 104 9.08 12.81 5.39
C LEU A 104 10.37 13.50 4.90
N PRO A 105 11.49 13.52 5.64
CA PRO A 105 12.72 14.14 5.13
C PRO A 105 13.31 13.36 3.94
N LEU A 106 13.20 12.04 3.96
CA LEU A 106 13.69 11.18 2.88
C LEU A 106 12.91 11.38 1.58
N THR A 107 11.58 11.45 1.63
CA THR A 107 10.74 11.66 0.44
C THR A 107 10.99 13.04 -0.16
N MET A 108 11.16 14.07 0.67
CA MET A 108 11.53 15.41 0.21
C MET A 108 12.90 15.41 -0.48
N ALA A 109 13.89 14.72 0.09
CA ALA A 109 15.21 14.58 -0.52
C ALA A 109 15.15 13.83 -1.87
N LEU A 110 14.39 12.73 -1.95
CA LEU A 110 14.22 11.96 -3.19
C LEU A 110 13.48 12.75 -4.28
N CYS A 111 12.50 13.58 -3.90
CA CYS A 111 11.78 14.44 -4.83
C CYS A 111 12.73 15.48 -5.48
N LEU A 112 13.56 16.15 -4.67
CA LEU A 112 14.58 17.07 -5.16
C LEU A 112 15.63 16.35 -6.01
N LEU A 113 16.06 15.15 -5.59
CA LEU A 113 17.02 14.37 -6.36
C LEU A 113 16.45 13.99 -7.73
N GLN A 114 15.23 13.44 -7.78
CA GLN A 114 14.62 13.01 -9.03
C GLN A 114 14.44 14.18 -10.01
N THR A 115 14.00 15.34 -9.54
CA THR A 115 13.86 16.55 -10.37
C THR A 115 15.22 17.05 -10.89
N SER A 116 16.26 17.07 -10.05
CA SER A 116 17.61 17.46 -10.48
C SER A 116 18.23 16.46 -11.47
N LEU A 117 17.97 15.17 -11.28
CA LEU A 117 18.52 14.09 -12.09
C LEU A 117 17.91 14.07 -13.49
N THR A 118 16.58 14.26 -13.62
CA THR A 118 15.94 14.33 -14.94
C THR A 118 16.42 15.54 -15.75
N ILE A 119 16.65 16.68 -15.11
CA ILE A 119 17.19 17.88 -15.78
C ILE A 119 18.65 17.67 -16.20
N SER A 120 19.50 17.16 -15.31
CA SER A 120 20.95 17.02 -15.58
C SER A 120 21.26 15.98 -16.66
N LEU A 121 20.49 14.90 -16.74
CA LEU A 121 20.61 13.88 -17.79
C LEU A 121 19.86 14.25 -19.08
N GLY A 122 19.16 15.39 -19.11
CA GLY A 122 18.34 15.81 -20.25
C GLY A 122 17.16 14.85 -20.55
N GLY A 123 16.78 14.02 -19.58
CA GLY A 123 15.80 12.94 -19.72
C GLY A 123 14.38 13.36 -19.34
N LEU A 124 13.95 14.56 -19.75
CA LEU A 124 12.57 15.00 -19.52
C LEU A 124 11.61 14.11 -20.34
N PRO A 125 10.55 13.56 -19.73
CA PRO A 125 9.57 12.79 -20.48
C PRO A 125 8.88 13.70 -21.51
N PRO A 126 8.47 13.14 -22.68
CA PRO A 126 7.76 13.92 -23.68
C PRO A 126 6.46 14.47 -23.07
N LEU A 127 6.21 15.76 -23.29
CA LEU A 127 4.93 16.36 -22.96
C LEU A 127 3.84 15.68 -23.81
N PRO A 128 2.72 15.24 -23.23
CA PRO A 128 1.58 14.81 -24.02
C PRO A 128 1.04 16.02 -24.79
N ASN A 129 1.09 15.95 -26.12
CA ASN A 129 0.45 16.92 -27.02
C ASN A 129 -1.07 16.88 -26.88
#